data_AF-K0NV18-F1
#
_entry.id   AF-K0NV18-F1
#
_cell.length_a   1.000
_cell.length_b   1.000
_cell.length_c   1.000
_cell.angle_alpha   90.00
_cell.angle_beta   90.00
_cell.angle_gamma   90.00
#
_symmetry.space_group_name_H-M   'P 1'
#
loop_
_entity.id
_entity.type
_entity.pdbx_description
1 polymer ?
#
loop_
_entity_poly.entity_id
_entity_poly.type
_entity_poly.pdbx_seq_one_letter_code
_entity_poly.pdbx_strand_id
1 'polypeptide(L)'
;MAVEAIVALAIICVAINTTAVCLSGSKTLVEKSSRRCDQALAYHVLKKCQVDRVKVHGHYYQLRGDKKVYDEEENKTYALK
;
A
#
# COMPACT_ATOMS: atom_id res chain seq x y z
N MET A 1 12.07 -44.30 -9.90
CA MET A 1 10.68 -43.97 -10.33
C MET A 1 9.82 -43.35 -9.21
N ALA A 2 9.43 -44.08 -8.15
CA ALA A 2 8.53 -43.52 -7.14
C ALA A 2 9.15 -42.42 -6.25
N VAL A 3 10.41 -42.59 -5.82
CA VAL A 3 11.15 -41.59 -5.02
C VAL A 3 11.37 -40.28 -5.79
N GLU A 4 11.71 -40.36 -7.07
CA GLU A 4 11.94 -39.18 -7.92
C GLU A 4 10.66 -38.37 -8.12
N ALA A 5 9.52 -39.04 -8.26
CA ALA A 5 8.22 -38.38 -8.37
C ALA A 5 7.82 -37.65 -7.08
N ILE A 6 8.11 -38.24 -5.91
CA ILE A 6 7.84 -37.61 -4.60
C ILE A 6 8.73 -36.39 -4.39
N VAL A 7 10.02 -36.49 -4.75
CA VAL A 7 10.96 -35.36 -4.67
C VAL A 7 10.56 -34.24 -5.63
N ALA A 8 10.16 -34.57 -6.86
CA ALA A 8 9.67 -33.59 -7.83
C ALA A 8 8.42 -32.86 -7.32
N LEU A 9 7.47 -33.58 -6.72
CA LEU A 9 6.27 -33.01 -6.14
C LEU A 9 6.59 -32.05 -4.97
N ALA A 10 7.54 -32.42 -4.11
CA ALA A 10 7.99 -31.57 -3.01
C ALA A 10 8.60 -30.25 -3.51
N ILE A 11 9.43 -30.32 -4.56
CA ILE A 11 10.05 -29.12 -5.16
C ILE A 11 8.98 -28.21 -5.76
N ILE A 12 7.99 -28.77 -6.46
CA ILE A 12 6.88 -28.00 -7.05
C ILE A 12 6.07 -27.30 -5.95
N CYS A 13 5.74 -27.99 -4.86
CA CYS A 13 5.02 -27.38 -3.73
C CYS A 13 5.79 -26.21 -3.11
N VAL A 14 7.12 -26.32 -2.96
CA VAL A 14 7.95 -25.22 -2.45
C VAL A 14 7.98 -24.05 -3.43
N ALA A 15 8.12 -24.32 -4.73
CA ALA A 15 8.13 -23.30 -5.78
C ALA A 15 6.81 -22.51 -5.86
N ILE A 16 5.67 -23.19 -5.73
CA ILE A 16 4.35 -22.55 -5.74
C ILE A 16 4.17 -21.66 -4.51
N ASN A 17 4.52 -22.17 -3.32
CA ASN A 17 4.37 -21.41 -2.07
C ASN A 17 5.26 -20.16 -2.05
N THR A 18 6.52 -20.28 -2.47
CA THR A 18 7.44 -19.14 -2.56
C THR A 18 6.95 -18.07 -3.54
N THR A 19 6.44 -18.49 -4.70
CA THR A 19 5.86 -17.55 -5.68
C THR A 19 4.62 -16.84 -5.12
N ALA A 20 3.75 -17.55 -4.41
CA ALA A 20 2.54 -16.98 -3.79
C ALA A 20 2.88 -15.94 -2.70
N VAL A 21 3.89 -16.22 -1.87
CA VAL A 21 4.39 -15.28 -0.85
C VAL A 21 4.98 -14.04 -1.49
N CYS A 22 5.81 -14.20 -2.53
CA CYS A 22 6.38 -13.08 -3.28
C CYS A 22 5.30 -12.19 -3.89
N LEU A 23 4.30 -12.77 -4.57
CA LEU A 23 3.19 -12.01 -5.15
C LEU A 23 2.40 -11.24 -4.09
N SER A 24 2.12 -11.87 -2.96
CA SER A 24 1.39 -11.24 -1.85
C SER A 24 2.16 -10.07 -1.25
N GLY A 25 3.47 -10.25 -1.06
CA GLY A 25 4.38 -9.18 -0.64
C GLY A 25 4.42 -8.02 -1.64
N SER A 26 4.52 -8.33 -2.94
CA SER A 26 4.51 -7.31 -4.00
C SER A 26 3.21 -6.52 -4.05
N LYS A 27 2.05 -7.16 -3.95
CA LYS A 27 0.75 -6.47 -3.89
C LYS A 27 0.68 -5.51 -2.72
N THR A 28 1.04 -6.00 -1.52
CA THR A 28 1.06 -5.19 -0.29
C THR A 28 2.00 -3.99 -0.43
N LEU A 29 3.16 -4.17 -1.08
CA LEU A 29 4.11 -3.11 -1.31
C LEU A 29 3.56 -2.04 -2.27
N VAL A 30 2.91 -2.47 -3.35
CA VAL A 30 2.28 -1.59 -4.34
C VAL A 30 1.15 -0.78 -3.69
N GLU A 31 0.28 -1.43 -2.91
CA GLU A 31 -0.81 -0.75 -2.20
C GLU A 31 -0.28 0.30 -1.22
N LYS A 32 0.78 -0.04 -0.47
CA LYS A 32 1.43 0.89 0.46
C LYS A 32 2.09 2.05 -0.27
N SER A 33 2.69 1.81 -1.43
CA SER A 33 3.28 2.86 -2.27
C SER A 33 2.20 3.78 -2.84
N SER A 34 1.11 3.21 -3.35
CA SER A 34 -0.03 3.98 -3.88
C SER A 34 -0.60 4.90 -2.81
N ARG A 35 -0.87 4.38 -1.59
CA ARG A 35 -1.36 5.19 -0.47
C ARG A 35 -0.44 6.36 -0.12
N ARG A 36 0.89 6.16 -0.16
CA ARG A 36 1.85 7.25 0.08
C ARG A 36 1.77 8.32 -1.02
N CYS A 37 1.61 7.91 -2.27
CA CYS A 37 1.41 8.84 -3.39
C CYS A 37 0.09 9.61 -3.23
N ASP A 38 -1.00 8.94 -2.84
CA ASP A 38 -2.30 9.58 -2.60
C ASP A 38 -2.22 10.62 -1.47
N GLN A 39 -1.54 10.28 -0.36
CA GLN A 39 -1.31 11.19 0.76
C GLN A 39 -0.46 12.41 0.36
N ALA A 40 0.59 12.20 -0.44
CA ALA A 40 1.45 13.27 -0.93
C ALA A 40 0.70 14.21 -1.89
N LEU A 41 -0.11 13.64 -2.79
CA LEU A 41 -0.98 14.40 -3.68
C LEU A 41 -2.00 15.21 -2.88
N ALA A 42 -2.66 14.59 -1.90
CA ALA A 42 -3.61 15.26 -1.03
C ALA A 42 -2.96 16.46 -0.32
N TYR A 43 -1.78 16.29 0.29
CA TYR A 43 -1.05 17.39 0.91
C TYR A 43 -0.72 18.51 -0.05
N HIS A 44 -0.24 18.18 -1.26
CA HIS A 44 0.12 19.19 -2.25
C HIS A 44 -1.09 20.00 -2.70
N VAL A 45 -2.23 19.34 -2.91
CA VAL A 45 -3.49 20.01 -3.27
C VAL A 45 -4.02 20.85 -2.12
N LEU A 46 -4.10 20.31 -0.91
CA LEU A 46 -4.54 21.03 0.29
C LEU A 46 -3.68 22.29 0.52
N LYS A 47 -2.34 22.19 0.36
CA LYS A 47 -1.41 23.31 0.55
C LYS A 47 -1.47 24.35 -0.56
N LYS A 48 -1.55 23.93 -1.83
CA LYS A 48 -1.57 24.86 -2.97
C LYS A 48 -2.92 25.53 -3.18
N CYS A 49 -4.00 24.76 -3.05
CA CYS A 49 -5.35 25.24 -3.32
C CYS A 49 -6.01 25.85 -2.06
N GLN A 50 -5.38 25.74 -0.89
CA GLN A 50 -5.91 26.21 0.40
C GLN A 50 -7.33 25.72 0.68
N VAL A 51 -7.59 24.46 0.32
CA VAL A 51 -8.88 23.81 0.57
C VAL A 51 -8.81 23.04 1.88
N ASP A 52 -9.92 23.02 2.61
CA ASP A 52 -9.99 22.41 3.96
C ASP A 52 -9.92 20.87 3.91
N ARG A 53 -10.49 20.28 2.85
CA ARG A 53 -10.54 18.84 2.60
C ARG A 53 -10.37 18.51 1.12
N VAL A 54 -9.75 17.37 0.82
CA VAL A 54 -9.63 16.84 -0.55
C VAL A 54 -9.98 15.35 -0.59
N LYS A 55 -10.64 14.91 -1.65
CA LYS A 55 -10.93 13.49 -1.87
C LYS A 55 -9.92 12.91 -2.86
N VAL A 56 -9.17 11.89 -2.45
CA VAL A 56 -8.22 11.17 -3.31
C VAL A 56 -8.48 9.67 -3.18
N HIS A 57 -8.71 8.97 -4.30
CA HIS A 57 -9.00 7.53 -4.32
C HIS A 57 -10.10 7.07 -3.33
N GLY A 58 -11.15 7.88 -3.15
CA GLY A 58 -12.25 7.54 -2.25
C GLY A 58 -12.06 8.01 -0.81
N HIS A 59 -10.83 8.30 -0.39
CA HIS A 59 -10.50 8.77 0.95
C HIS A 59 -10.57 10.30 1.05
N TYR A 60 -11.11 10.80 2.16
CA TYR A 60 -11.07 12.23 2.47
C TYR A 60 -9.86 12.54 3.34
N TYR A 61 -9.12 13.55 2.91
CA TYR A 61 -7.89 14.00 3.55
C TYR A 61 -8.00 15.45 4.00
N GLN A 62 -7.50 15.72 5.20
CA GLN A 62 -7.42 17.06 5.79
C GLN A 62 -6.00 17.38 6.22
N LEU A 63 -5.63 18.65 6.19
CA LEU A 63 -4.29 19.08 6.60
C LEU A 63 -4.25 19.28 8.12
N ARG A 64 -3.37 18.55 8.82
CA ARG A 64 -3.23 18.64 10.29
C ARG A 64 -1.85 19.16 10.67
N GLY A 65 -1.59 20.43 10.34
CA GLY A 65 -0.32 21.12 10.60
C GLY A 65 0.73 20.89 9.51
N ASP A 66 2.00 21.20 9.80
CA ASP A 66 3.05 21.10 8.79
C ASP A 66 3.42 19.64 8.48
N LYS A 67 3.36 19.29 7.19
CA LYS A 67 3.66 17.97 6.62
C LYS A 67 2.87 16.79 7.21
N LYS A 68 1.66 17.02 7.71
CA LYS A 68 0.78 15.96 8.21
C LYS A 68 -0.57 16.01 7.54
N VAL A 69 -1.06 14.84 7.13
CA VAL A 69 -2.38 14.66 6.51
C VAL A 69 -3.17 13.68 7.36
N TYR A 70 -4.39 14.06 7.70
CA TYR A 70 -5.34 13.21 8.38
C TYR A 70 -6.28 12.56 7.37
N ASP A 71 -6.39 11.23 7.44
CA ASP A 71 -7.34 10.42 6.68
C ASP A 71 -8.60 10.22 7.54
N GLU A 72 -9.74 10.69 7.05
CA GLU A 72 -11.02 10.57 7.76
C GLU A 72 -11.54 9.13 7.79
N GLU A 73 -11.34 8.37 6.70
CA GLU A 73 -11.85 7.01 6.56
C GLU A 73 -11.10 6.04 7.48
N GLU A 74 -9.77 6.19 7.56
CA GLU A 74 -8.94 5.37 8.46
C GLU A 74 -8.80 5.97 9.87
N ASN A 75 -9.33 7.18 10.08
CA ASN A 75 -9.21 7.95 11.33
C ASN A 75 -7.76 8.01 11.84
N LYS A 76 -6.81 8.24 10.92
CA LYS A 76 -5.36 8.21 11.18
C LYS A 76 -4.66 9.41 10.60
N THR A 77 -3.66 9.91 11.32
CA THR A 77 -2.78 10.99 10.83
C THR A 77 -1.49 10.39 10.30
N TYR A 78 -1.15 10.75 9.07
CA TYR A 78 0.07 10.36 8.38
C TYR A 78 1.03 11.54 8.30
N ALA A 79 2.27 11.32 8.70
CA ALA A 79 3.36 12.27 8.49
C ALA A 79 4.00 12.00 7.12
N LEU A 80 4.10 13.05 6.31
CA LEU A 80 4.85 13.01 5.05
C LEU A 80 6.33 13.16 5.37
N LYS A 81 7.11 12.18 4.91
CA LYS A 81 8.55 12.11 5.13
C LYS A 81 9.30 12.78 3.98
#